data_AF-A0A9Q0CPG9-F1
#
_entry.id   AF-A0A9Q0CPG9-F1
#
_cell.length_a   1.000
_cell.length_b   1.000
_cell.length_c   1.000
_cell.angle_alpha   90.00
_cell.angle_beta   90.00
_cell.angle_gamma   90.00
#
_symmetry.space_group_name_H-M   'P 1'
#
loop_
_entity.id
_entity.type
_entity.pdbx_description
1 polymer ?
#
loop_
_entity_poly.entity_id
_entity_poly.type
_entity_poly.pdbx_seq_one_letter_code
_entity_poly.pdbx_strand_id
1 'polypeptide(L)'
;MDGVVKFARWVRQQELQHRWQHTNSNRISEVWCAIISSPHSLSLEPSLSLSLFSHAPPHLGLFSPLFSRVFALRFETMSDEEHHFESKADAGASKTYPQQAGTIRKNGYIVIKGRPCKVVEVSTSKTGKHGHAKCHFVAIDIFNGKKLEDIVPSSHNCDVPHVNRTEFQLIDISEDGFVSLLTENGGTKDDLRLPTDDSLLTQIKDGFDAGKDLVVTVMSAMGEEQICALKDIGPK
;
A
#
# COMPACT_ATOMS: atom_id res chain seq x y z
N MET A 1 -14.35 -54.58 -2.42
CA MET A 1 -12.90 -54.49 -2.70
C MET A 1 -12.65 -53.17 -3.44
N ASP A 2 -12.99 -52.02 -2.81
CA ASP A 2 -13.19 -50.75 -3.53
C ASP A 2 -12.37 -49.57 -2.96
N GLY A 3 -11.68 -49.78 -1.84
CA GLY A 3 -10.85 -48.76 -1.18
C GLY A 3 -9.42 -48.67 -1.75
N VAL A 4 -8.82 -49.81 -2.11
CA VAL A 4 -7.40 -49.87 -2.51
C VAL A 4 -7.16 -49.28 -3.91
N VAL A 5 -8.13 -49.40 -4.82
CA VAL A 5 -8.03 -48.86 -6.19
C VAL A 5 -8.13 -47.33 -6.22
N LYS A 6 -8.88 -46.73 -5.28
CA LYS A 6 -9.00 -45.27 -5.15
C LYS A 6 -7.73 -44.62 -4.58
N PHE A 7 -7.06 -45.30 -3.65
CA PHE A 7 -5.79 -44.81 -3.09
C PHE A 7 -4.65 -44.86 -4.12
N ALA A 8 -4.58 -45.92 -4.94
CA ALA A 8 -3.58 -46.04 -6.00
C ALA A 8 -3.73 -44.98 -7.11
N ARG A 9 -4.97 -44.55 -7.44
CA ARG A 9 -5.20 -43.44 -8.38
C ARG A 9 -4.80 -42.09 -7.79
N TRP A 10 -5.02 -41.87 -6.50
CA TRP A 10 -4.68 -40.62 -5.82
C TRP A 10 -3.16 -40.42 -5.69
N VAL A 11 -2.41 -41.49 -5.36
CA VAL A 11 -0.94 -41.43 -5.28
C VAL A 11 -0.30 -41.16 -6.66
N ARG A 12 -0.84 -41.75 -7.73
CA ARG A 12 -0.39 -41.45 -9.12
C ARG A 12 -0.64 -40.01 -9.54
N GLN A 13 -1.64 -39.35 -8.95
CA GLN A 13 -1.99 -37.97 -9.27
C GLN A 13 -1.15 -36.95 -8.51
N GLN A 14 -0.65 -37.31 -7.32
CA GLN A 14 0.34 -36.53 -6.55
C GLN A 14 1.74 -36.55 -7.19
N GLU A 15 2.18 -37.70 -7.74
CA GLU A 15 3.49 -37.82 -8.40
C GLU A 15 3.61 -37.01 -9.71
N LEU A 16 2.51 -36.80 -10.42
CA LEU A 16 2.48 -35.96 -11.63
C LEU A 16 2.53 -34.46 -11.32
N GLN A 17 2.06 -34.05 -10.14
CA GLN A 17 2.04 -32.65 -9.71
C GLN A 17 3.42 -32.18 -9.23
N HIS A 18 4.18 -33.05 -8.56
CA HIS A 18 5.59 -32.79 -8.20
C HIS A 18 6.54 -32.80 -9.42
N ARG A 19 6.25 -33.61 -10.45
CA ARG A 19 7.08 -33.63 -11.69
C ARG A 19 6.85 -32.42 -12.59
N TRP A 20 5.73 -31.72 -12.44
CA TRP A 20 5.41 -30.48 -13.16
C TRP A 20 6.11 -29.25 -12.57
N GLN A 21 6.43 -29.24 -11.27
CA GLN A 21 7.11 -28.11 -10.63
C GLN A 21 8.63 -28.08 -10.89
N HIS A 22 9.25 -29.22 -11.24
CA HIS A 22 10.69 -29.30 -11.51
C HIS A 22 11.09 -29.08 -12.98
N THR A 23 10.15 -28.96 -13.91
CA THR A 23 10.44 -28.87 -15.36
C THR A 23 10.04 -27.55 -16.03
N ASN A 24 9.66 -26.52 -15.28
CA ASN A 24 9.29 -25.25 -15.90
C ASN A 24 9.76 -24.02 -15.13
N SER A 25 11.08 -23.94 -14.93
CA SER A 25 11.80 -22.67 -14.86
C SER A 25 12.34 -22.43 -16.28
N ASN A 26 11.97 -21.32 -16.91
CA ASN A 26 12.26 -20.91 -18.30
C ASN A 26 11.26 -21.36 -19.40
N ARG A 27 10.08 -20.72 -19.44
CA ARG A 27 9.54 -20.09 -20.67
C ARG A 27 8.27 -19.31 -20.33
N ILE A 28 8.46 -18.03 -20.04
CA ILE A 28 7.40 -17.02 -20.05
C ILE A 28 7.39 -16.45 -21.46
N SER A 29 6.65 -17.07 -22.37
CA SER A 29 6.17 -16.43 -23.59
C SER A 29 5.34 -17.44 -24.37
N GLU A 30 4.11 -17.02 -24.68
CA GLU A 30 3.23 -17.57 -25.71
C GLU A 30 2.33 -18.75 -25.36
N VAL A 31 1.08 -18.58 -25.80
CA VAL A 31 -0.02 -19.54 -25.91
C VAL A 31 -0.76 -19.85 -24.61
N TRP A 32 -1.78 -19.04 -24.31
CA TRP A 32 -3.11 -19.51 -23.88
C TRP A 32 -4.15 -18.43 -24.25
N CYS A 33 -4.23 -18.14 -25.54
CA CYS A 33 -5.32 -17.40 -26.16
C CYS A 33 -5.91 -18.30 -27.26
N ALA A 34 -6.59 -19.38 -26.86
CA ALA A 34 -7.37 -20.23 -27.75
C ALA A 34 -8.23 -21.17 -26.91
N ILE A 35 -9.50 -20.81 -26.72
CA ILE A 35 -10.71 -21.66 -26.77
C ILE A 35 -11.88 -20.78 -26.29
N ILE A 36 -12.63 -20.25 -27.26
CA ILE A 36 -14.09 -20.07 -27.35
C ILE A 36 -14.35 -18.95 -28.38
N SER A 37 -14.54 -19.37 -29.64
CA SER A 37 -15.11 -18.67 -30.82
C SER A 37 -14.76 -19.58 -32.02
N SER A 38 -15.62 -20.05 -32.94
CA SER A 38 -17.00 -19.74 -33.35
C SER A 38 -17.57 -20.93 -34.18
N PRO A 39 -18.31 -20.80 -35.32
CA PRO A 39 -19.75 -21.04 -35.45
C PRO A 39 -20.15 -21.99 -36.62
N HIS A 40 -21.46 -22.24 -36.80
CA HIS A 40 -22.27 -22.50 -38.04
C HIS A 40 -23.46 -23.41 -37.69
N SER A 41 -24.66 -23.37 -38.27
CA SER A 41 -25.51 -22.42 -39.00
C SER A 41 -26.82 -23.18 -39.32
N LEU A 42 -27.88 -22.47 -39.70
CA LEU A 42 -29.14 -22.88 -40.40
C LEU A 42 -30.40 -22.76 -39.52
N SER A 43 -31.57 -22.30 -39.99
CA SER A 43 -32.01 -21.19 -40.86
C SER A 43 -33.56 -21.16 -40.74
N LEU A 44 -34.19 -20.05 -41.16
CA LEU A 44 -35.61 -19.83 -41.57
C LEU A 44 -36.65 -19.34 -40.53
N GLU A 45 -36.76 -17.99 -40.40
CA GLU A 45 -37.82 -17.07 -40.92
C GLU A 45 -39.35 -17.33 -40.63
N PRO A 46 -40.28 -16.34 -40.80
CA PRO A 46 -40.42 -15.03 -40.12
C PRO A 46 -41.92 -14.67 -39.79
N SER A 47 -42.19 -13.61 -39.01
CA SER A 47 -43.38 -12.73 -39.24
C SER A 47 -43.35 -11.41 -38.43
N LEU A 48 -43.21 -10.34 -39.22
CA LEU A 48 -43.70 -8.96 -39.12
C LEU A 48 -44.47 -8.50 -37.86
N SER A 49 -44.07 -7.34 -37.31
CA SER A 49 -44.89 -6.11 -37.41
C SER A 49 -44.08 -4.84 -37.05
N LEU A 50 -44.29 -3.79 -37.85
CA LEU A 50 -43.76 -2.43 -37.71
C LEU A 50 -44.54 -1.61 -36.69
N SER A 51 -43.86 -0.68 -36.01
CA SER A 51 -44.27 0.74 -35.84
C SER A 51 -43.17 1.48 -35.08
N LEU A 52 -42.38 2.33 -35.75
CA LEU A 52 -42.51 3.79 -35.74
C LEU A 52 -42.85 4.39 -34.36
N PHE A 53 -41.88 5.04 -33.71
CA PHE A 53 -41.97 6.49 -33.48
C PHE A 53 -40.61 7.11 -33.15
N SER A 54 -40.36 8.21 -33.86
CA SER A 54 -39.27 9.17 -33.74
C SER A 54 -39.55 10.16 -32.62
N HIS A 55 -38.55 10.58 -31.84
CA HIS A 55 -38.28 12.01 -31.61
C HIS A 55 -37.00 12.28 -30.82
N ALA A 56 -36.12 13.08 -31.43
CA ALA A 56 -35.07 13.85 -30.78
C ALA A 56 -35.62 15.21 -30.28
N PRO A 57 -35.00 15.84 -29.28
CA PRO A 57 -35.20 17.27 -29.00
C PRO A 57 -33.98 18.13 -29.37
N PRO A 58 -34.19 19.29 -30.03
CA PRO A 58 -33.22 20.39 -30.08
C PRO A 58 -33.80 21.72 -29.54
N HIS A 59 -33.01 22.50 -28.80
CA HIS A 59 -32.84 23.98 -28.91
C HIS A 59 -31.71 24.38 -27.93
N LEU A 60 -30.61 25.07 -28.29
CA LEU A 60 -30.39 26.42 -28.84
C LEU A 60 -30.91 27.56 -27.96
N GLY A 61 -29.96 28.21 -27.27
CA GLY A 61 -30.14 29.51 -26.61
C GLY A 61 -28.81 30.28 -26.57
N LEU A 62 -28.59 31.11 -27.59
CA LEU A 62 -27.59 32.18 -27.65
C LEU A 62 -28.02 33.36 -26.77
N PHE A 63 -27.13 33.98 -26.00
CA PHE A 63 -27.13 35.42 -25.73
C PHE A 63 -25.77 35.87 -25.15
N SER A 64 -24.97 36.54 -25.98
CA SER A 64 -23.96 37.56 -25.58
C SER A 64 -24.67 38.93 -25.56
N PRO A 65 -24.08 40.10 -25.20
CA PRO A 65 -22.66 40.41 -24.97
C PRO A 65 -22.34 41.45 -23.85
N LEU A 66 -21.05 41.81 -23.75
CA LEU A 66 -20.47 43.09 -23.29
C LEU A 66 -20.88 43.67 -21.91
N PHE A 67 -19.89 43.80 -21.01
CA PHE A 67 -19.54 45.12 -20.45
C PHE A 67 -18.12 45.12 -19.87
N SER A 68 -17.23 45.88 -20.52
CA SER A 68 -15.94 46.30 -19.97
C SER A 68 -16.13 47.48 -19.02
N ARG A 69 -15.35 47.52 -17.93
CA ARG A 69 -14.89 48.70 -17.17
C ARG A 69 -13.83 48.19 -16.18
N VAL A 70 -12.54 48.26 -16.50
CA VAL A 70 -11.64 49.39 -16.19
C VAL A 70 -12.01 50.09 -14.88
N PHE A 71 -11.39 49.68 -13.79
CA PHE A 71 -11.19 50.53 -12.62
C PHE A 71 -9.73 50.40 -12.18
N ALA A 72 -8.93 51.35 -12.66
CA ALA A 72 -7.61 51.62 -12.16
C ALA A 72 -7.76 52.47 -10.90
N LEU A 73 -7.34 51.96 -9.74
CA LEU A 73 -6.87 52.80 -8.65
C LEU A 73 -5.54 52.24 -8.15
N ARG A 74 -4.55 53.11 -8.31
CA ARG A 74 -3.22 53.07 -7.74
C ARG A 74 -3.33 53.71 -6.36
N PHE A 75 -2.95 52.99 -5.31
CA PHE A 75 -2.69 53.57 -3.99
C PHE A 75 -1.43 52.95 -3.39
N GLU A 76 -0.74 53.79 -2.62
CA GLU A 76 0.68 53.79 -2.31
C GLU A 76 1.26 52.57 -1.58
N THR A 77 2.57 52.45 -1.77
CA THR A 77 3.52 51.69 -0.98
C THR A 77 3.42 52.02 0.51
N MET A 78 3.29 51.01 1.37
CA MET A 78 3.78 51.08 2.74
C MET A 78 4.84 50.00 2.96
N SER A 79 6.05 50.49 3.23
CA SER A 79 7.11 49.83 3.97
C SER A 79 6.57 49.44 5.35
N ASP A 80 6.76 48.20 5.80
CA ASP A 80 7.78 47.88 6.82
C ASP A 80 7.70 46.41 7.26
N GLU A 81 8.84 45.94 7.72
CA GLU A 81 9.20 44.56 8.08
C GLU A 81 8.28 43.90 9.10
N GLU A 82 7.88 42.65 8.84
CA GLU A 82 8.00 41.49 9.75
C GLU A 82 7.41 40.27 9.03
N HIS A 83 8.18 39.65 8.13
CA HIS A 83 7.82 38.33 7.63
C HIS A 83 8.09 37.31 8.73
N HIS A 84 7.11 37.15 9.62
CA HIS A 84 6.86 35.90 10.30
C HIS A 84 6.76 34.85 9.20
N PHE A 85 7.84 34.09 8.96
CA PHE A 85 7.82 32.93 8.09
C PHE A 85 6.93 31.92 8.80
N GLU A 86 5.62 32.00 8.53
CA GLU A 86 4.65 31.01 8.93
C GLU A 86 5.21 29.64 8.56
N SER A 87 5.51 28.89 9.61
CA SER A 87 5.54 27.44 9.68
C SER A 87 5.30 26.77 8.32
N LYS A 88 6.40 26.33 7.71
CA LYS A 88 6.48 25.31 6.65
C LYS A 88 5.13 24.65 6.42
N ALA A 89 4.38 25.16 5.43
CA ALA A 89 3.08 24.64 5.05
C ALA A 89 3.19 23.13 4.87
N ASP A 90 2.67 22.35 5.82
CA ASP A 90 2.48 20.93 5.65
C ASP A 90 1.40 20.82 4.59
N ALA A 91 1.83 20.69 3.35
CA ALA A 91 1.00 20.68 2.16
C ALA A 91 0.17 19.39 2.15
N GLY A 92 -0.82 19.28 3.03
CA GLY A 92 -1.96 18.37 3.01
C GLY A 92 -1.71 16.94 2.51
N ALA A 93 -0.51 16.39 2.71
CA ALA A 93 -0.17 15.08 2.18
C ALA A 93 -0.93 14.07 3.01
N SER A 94 -1.88 13.37 2.38
CA SER A 94 -2.65 12.34 3.05
C SER A 94 -1.68 11.28 3.59
N LYS A 95 -1.76 11.00 4.89
CA LYS A 95 -0.93 9.99 5.58
C LYS A 95 -1.21 8.57 5.09
N THR A 96 -2.35 8.38 4.43
CA THR A 96 -2.83 7.11 3.90
C THR A 96 -3.35 7.29 2.48
N TYR A 97 -3.42 6.19 1.73
CA TYR A 97 -4.10 6.13 0.44
C TYR A 97 -5.14 5.00 0.45
N PRO A 98 -6.28 5.17 -0.24
CA PRO A 98 -7.30 4.13 -0.33
C PRO A 98 -6.86 3.02 -1.29
N GLN A 99 -7.01 1.77 -0.88
CA GLN A 99 -6.76 0.57 -1.68
C GLN A 99 -7.89 -0.44 -1.50
N GLN A 100 -8.33 -1.08 -2.58
CA GLN A 100 -9.36 -2.12 -2.53
C GLN A 100 -8.92 -3.31 -1.66
N ALA A 101 -9.73 -3.71 -0.69
CA ALA A 101 -9.40 -4.80 0.26
C ALA A 101 -8.98 -6.09 -0.47
N GLY A 102 -9.68 -6.47 -1.55
CA GLY A 102 -9.38 -7.67 -2.33
C GLY A 102 -8.01 -7.66 -3.02
N THR A 103 -7.31 -6.53 -3.07
CA THR A 103 -5.98 -6.39 -3.68
C THR A 103 -4.84 -6.43 -2.66
N ILE A 104 -5.14 -6.28 -1.37
CA ILE A 104 -4.15 -6.36 -0.30
C ILE A 104 -3.62 -7.80 -0.22
N ARG A 105 -2.31 -7.95 -0.02
CA ARG A 105 -1.60 -9.23 0.05
C ARG A 105 -0.79 -9.33 1.33
N LYS A 106 -0.34 -10.55 1.65
CA LYS A 106 0.60 -10.79 2.75
C LYS A 106 1.85 -9.91 2.58
N ASN A 107 2.38 -9.43 3.71
CA ASN A 107 3.45 -8.43 3.80
C ASN A 107 3.10 -7.02 3.30
N GLY A 108 1.86 -6.78 2.86
CA GLY A 108 1.34 -5.44 2.63
C GLY A 108 1.06 -4.69 3.94
N TYR A 109 0.65 -3.44 3.82
CA TYR A 109 0.23 -2.61 4.95
C TYR A 109 -1.26 -2.31 4.88
N ILE A 110 -1.88 -2.12 6.03
CA ILE A 110 -3.28 -1.74 6.18
C ILE A 110 -3.43 -0.95 7.48
N VAL A 111 -4.33 0.02 7.51
CA VAL A 111 -4.71 0.71 8.74
C VAL A 111 -5.88 -0.02 9.39
N ILE A 112 -5.69 -0.51 10.62
CA ILE A 112 -6.75 -1.14 11.42
C ILE A 112 -6.95 -0.29 12.67
N LYS A 113 -8.18 0.19 12.90
CA LYS A 113 -8.53 1.04 14.05
C LYS A 113 -7.61 2.27 14.22
N GLY A 114 -7.20 2.87 13.11
CA GLY A 114 -6.31 4.04 13.09
C GLY A 114 -4.83 3.75 13.37
N ARG A 115 -4.42 2.47 13.44
CA ARG A 115 -3.03 2.07 13.61
C ARG A 115 -2.44 1.51 12.31
N PRO A 116 -1.21 1.87 11.93
CA PRO A 116 -0.54 1.28 10.77
C PRO A 116 -0.09 -0.15 11.09
N CYS A 117 -0.55 -1.13 10.32
CA CYS A 117 -0.25 -2.54 10.57
C CYS A 117 0.34 -3.22 9.33
N LYS A 118 1.24 -4.19 9.56
CA LYS A 118 1.75 -5.08 8.54
C LYS A 118 0.93 -6.36 8.50
N VAL A 119 0.42 -6.71 7.33
CA VAL A 119 -0.43 -7.89 7.12
C VAL A 119 0.42 -9.16 7.16
N VAL A 120 0.14 -10.04 8.11
CA VAL A 120 0.81 -11.35 8.25
C VAL A 120 0.04 -12.48 7.57
N GLU A 121 -1.29 -12.36 7.50
CA GLU A 121 -2.17 -13.36 6.88
C GLU A 121 -3.39 -12.69 6.24
N VAL A 122 -3.84 -13.24 5.11
CA VAL A 122 -5.07 -12.85 4.43
C VAL A 122 -5.85 -14.11 4.10
N SER A 123 -7.08 -14.20 4.61
CA SER A 123 -8.04 -15.23 4.24
C SER A 123 -9.21 -14.60 3.49
N THR A 124 -9.60 -15.17 2.36
CA THR A 124 -10.74 -14.66 1.58
C THR A 124 -11.81 -15.74 1.50
N SER A 125 -13.00 -15.44 2.02
CA SER A 125 -14.14 -16.34 2.01
C SER A 125 -15.24 -15.82 1.07
N LYS A 126 -15.89 -16.73 0.33
CA LYS A 126 -17.06 -16.37 -0.49
C LYS A 126 -18.32 -16.67 0.32
N THR A 127 -19.19 -15.67 0.53
CA THR A 127 -20.46 -15.90 1.23
C THR A 127 -21.55 -16.36 0.25
N GLY A 128 -21.61 -17.66 -0.05
CA GLY A 128 -22.67 -18.26 -0.88
C GLY A 128 -22.52 -18.03 -2.40
N LYS A 129 -23.60 -18.31 -3.16
CA LYS A 129 -23.59 -18.31 -4.65
C LYS A 129 -23.41 -16.92 -5.28
N HIS A 130 -24.03 -15.88 -4.70
CA HIS A 130 -24.03 -14.51 -5.25
C HIS A 130 -23.40 -13.48 -4.30
N GLY A 131 -22.80 -13.92 -3.18
CA GLY A 131 -22.26 -12.98 -2.21
C GLY A 131 -20.87 -12.47 -2.60
N HIS A 132 -20.60 -11.24 -2.17
CA HIS A 132 -19.27 -10.65 -2.25
C HIS A 132 -18.30 -11.46 -1.38
N ALA A 133 -17.04 -11.52 -1.80
CA ALA A 133 -16.02 -12.12 -0.97
C ALA A 133 -15.75 -11.24 0.27
N LYS A 134 -15.43 -11.87 1.39
CA LYS A 134 -15.00 -11.20 2.62
C LYS A 134 -13.53 -11.52 2.85
N CYS A 135 -12.73 -10.49 3.02
CA CYS A 135 -11.32 -10.59 3.36
C CYS A 135 -11.17 -10.47 4.89
N HIS A 136 -10.60 -11.50 5.49
CA HIS A 136 -10.18 -11.55 6.88
C HIS A 136 -8.68 -11.27 6.93
N PHE A 137 -8.31 -10.13 7.50
CA PHE A 137 -6.93 -9.71 7.66
C PHE A 137 -6.46 -9.99 9.07
N VAL A 138 -5.28 -10.59 9.15
CA VAL A 138 -4.50 -10.66 10.38
C VAL A 138 -3.27 -9.81 10.16
N ALA A 139 -3.09 -8.78 10.99
CA ALA A 139 -1.99 -7.85 10.89
C ALA A 139 -1.33 -7.64 12.25
N ILE A 140 -0.09 -7.18 12.23
CA ILE A 140 0.68 -6.81 13.42
C ILE A 140 1.00 -5.33 13.31
N ASP A 141 0.72 -4.58 14.36
CA ASP A 141 1.10 -3.17 14.44
C ASP A 141 2.62 -3.02 14.34
N ILE A 142 3.07 -2.10 13.48
CA ILE A 142 4.51 -1.94 13.17
C ILE A 142 5.30 -1.30 14.32
N PHE A 143 4.65 -0.58 15.23
CA PHE A 143 5.32 0.14 16.32
C PHE A 143 5.24 -0.62 17.65
N ASN A 144 4.06 -1.13 17.97
CA ASN A 144 3.71 -1.73 19.26
C ASN A 144 3.63 -3.26 19.23
N GLY A 145 3.83 -3.89 18.06
CA GLY A 145 3.86 -5.35 17.92
C GLY A 145 2.53 -6.05 18.26
N LYS A 146 1.45 -5.30 18.48
CA LYS A 146 0.14 -5.86 18.84
C LYS A 146 -0.53 -6.46 17.61
N LYS A 147 -1.02 -7.69 17.76
CA LYS A 147 -1.82 -8.37 16.73
C LYS A 147 -3.21 -7.75 16.66
N LEU A 148 -3.63 -7.36 15.46
CA LEU A 148 -4.95 -6.81 15.15
C LEU A 148 -5.58 -7.58 14.01
N GLU A 149 -6.89 -7.75 14.07
CA GLU A 149 -7.68 -8.51 13.10
C GLU A 149 -8.85 -7.65 12.63
N ASP A 150 -9.17 -7.74 11.34
CA ASP A 150 -10.29 -7.03 10.74
C ASP A 150 -10.92 -7.82 9.58
N ILE A 151 -12.22 -7.64 9.39
CA ILE A 151 -12.99 -8.30 8.33
C ILE A 151 -13.63 -7.24 7.46
N VAL A 152 -13.19 -7.15 6.21
CA VAL A 152 -13.66 -6.15 5.26
C VAL A 152 -14.17 -6.84 3.99
N PRO A 153 -15.32 -6.42 3.43
CA PRO A 153 -15.76 -6.90 2.11
C PRO A 153 -14.70 -6.61 1.05
N SER A 154 -14.47 -7.53 0.11
CA SER A 154 -13.38 -7.43 -0.86
C SER A 154 -13.48 -6.21 -1.79
N SER A 155 -14.69 -5.67 -1.98
CA SER A 155 -15.01 -4.51 -2.81
C SER A 155 -14.91 -3.17 -2.07
N HIS A 156 -14.73 -3.19 -0.74
CA HIS A 156 -14.56 -1.97 0.03
C HIS A 156 -13.12 -1.48 -0.04
N ASN A 157 -12.93 -0.17 0.02
CA ASN A 157 -11.62 0.42 0.18
C ASN A 157 -11.18 0.33 1.64
N CYS A 158 -9.90 0.02 1.84
CA CYS A 158 -9.19 0.12 3.11
C CYS A 158 -8.14 1.23 2.98
N ASP A 159 -7.83 1.88 4.09
CA ASP A 159 -6.71 2.80 4.15
C ASP A 159 -5.40 2.02 4.25
N VAL A 160 -4.43 2.40 3.42
CA VAL A 160 -3.06 1.89 3.46
C VAL A 160 -2.13 3.01 3.88
N PRO A 161 -1.32 2.85 4.92
CA PRO A 161 -0.41 3.90 5.37
C PRO A 161 0.78 4.03 4.42
N HIS A 162 1.26 5.26 4.25
CA HIS A 162 2.60 5.48 3.70
C HIS A 162 3.64 5.09 4.76
N VAL A 163 4.45 4.08 4.46
CA VAL A 163 5.51 3.58 5.35
C VAL A 163 6.86 3.85 4.69
N ASN A 164 7.59 4.82 5.25
CA ASN A 164 8.92 5.19 4.78
C ASN A 164 9.97 4.57 5.70
N ARG A 165 11.05 4.06 5.13
CA ARG A 165 12.23 3.62 5.87
C ARG A 165 13.42 4.45 5.39
N THR A 166 14.10 5.07 6.34
CA THR A 166 15.28 5.88 6.06
C THR A 166 16.41 5.41 6.94
N GLU A 167 17.59 5.28 6.34
CA GLU A 167 18.81 4.88 7.02
C GLU A 167 19.55 6.13 7.49
N PHE A 168 20.03 6.11 8.72
CA PHE A 168 20.80 7.19 9.32
C PHE A 168 22.04 6.63 10.02
N GLN A 169 23.15 7.36 9.98
CA GLN A 169 24.32 7.00 10.78
C GLN A 169 24.10 7.38 12.23
N LEU A 170 24.38 6.47 13.15
CA LEU A 170 24.37 6.76 14.58
C LEU A 170 25.65 7.53 14.94
N ILE A 171 25.50 8.73 15.50
CA ILE A 171 26.63 9.56 15.96
C ILE A 171 26.85 9.33 17.45
N ASP A 172 25.79 9.47 18.24
CA ASP A 172 25.88 9.45 19.70
C ASP A 172 24.57 8.95 20.33
N ILE A 173 24.68 8.46 21.57
CA ILE A 173 23.56 8.05 22.40
C ILE A 173 23.63 8.86 23.69
N SER A 174 22.68 9.77 23.89
CA SER A 174 22.60 10.57 25.10
C SER A 174 22.21 9.73 26.32
N GLU A 175 22.66 10.13 27.51
CA GLU A 175 22.31 9.48 28.79
C GLU A 175 20.79 9.48 29.06
N ASP A 176 20.08 10.49 28.54
CA ASP A 176 18.62 10.63 28.63
C ASP A 176 17.84 9.65 27.71
N GLY A 177 18.55 8.81 26.94
CA GLY A 177 17.97 7.81 26.05
C GLY A 177 17.53 8.32 24.67
N PHE A 178 17.98 9.52 24.31
CA PHE A 178 17.86 10.07 22.95
C PHE A 178 19.06 9.66 22.09
N VAL A 179 18.83 9.53 20.79
CA VAL A 179 19.89 9.20 19.82
C VAL A 179 20.13 10.37 18.88
N SER A 180 21.41 10.62 18.61
CA SER A 180 21.85 11.60 17.62
C SER A 180 22.18 10.91 16.32
N LEU A 181 21.38 11.19 15.28
CA LEU A 181 21.50 10.55 13.98
C LEU A 181 21.96 11.54 12.91
N LEU A 182 22.96 11.16 12.10
CA LEU A 182 23.40 11.94 10.95
C LEU A 182 22.46 11.70 9.76
N THR A 183 21.91 12.78 9.23
CA THR A 183 21.17 12.78 7.97
C THR A 183 22.11 12.95 6.77
N GLU A 184 21.71 12.47 5.60
CA GLU A 184 22.49 12.64 4.35
C GLU A 184 22.73 14.11 3.98
N ASN A 185 21.90 15.02 4.50
CA ASN A 185 22.02 16.46 4.28
C ASN A 185 23.09 17.11 5.17
N GLY A 186 23.78 16.35 6.02
CA GLY A 186 24.79 16.86 6.96
C GLY A 186 24.20 17.48 8.24
N GLY A 187 22.88 17.45 8.42
CA GLY A 187 22.22 17.81 9.67
C GLY A 187 22.11 16.64 10.63
N THR A 188 21.90 16.92 11.92
CA THR A 188 21.63 15.91 12.95
C THR A 188 20.13 15.82 13.24
N LYS A 189 19.67 14.63 13.61
CA LYS A 189 18.32 14.36 14.09
C LYS A 189 18.42 13.78 15.49
N ASP A 190 17.94 14.54 16.47
CA ASP A 190 18.07 14.26 17.91
C ASP A 190 16.70 14.00 18.58
N ASP A 191 15.63 13.98 17.79
CA ASP A 191 14.23 13.83 18.28
C ASP A 191 13.86 12.39 18.63
N LEU A 192 14.69 11.41 18.25
CA LEU A 192 14.36 9.99 18.37
C LEU A 192 14.89 9.40 19.66
N ARG A 193 14.07 8.53 20.26
CA ARG A 193 14.44 7.76 21.44
C ARG A 193 14.88 6.35 21.06
N LEU A 194 15.66 5.72 21.95
CA LEU A 194 15.99 4.31 21.83
C LEU A 194 14.71 3.45 21.71
N PRO A 195 14.74 2.37 20.90
CA PRO A 195 13.59 1.50 20.72
C PRO A 195 13.21 0.81 22.03
N THR A 196 11.92 0.49 22.19
CA THR A 196 11.41 -0.24 23.36
C THR A 196 11.78 -1.73 23.35
N ASP A 197 12.21 -2.26 22.21
CA ASP A 197 12.63 -3.66 22.08
C ASP A 197 14.02 -3.88 22.70
N ASP A 198 14.07 -4.64 23.80
CA ASP A 198 15.31 -4.91 24.56
C ASP A 198 16.43 -5.52 23.71
N SER A 199 16.10 -6.37 22.74
CA SER A 199 17.06 -7.03 21.86
C SER A 199 17.75 -6.04 20.92
N LEU A 200 16.99 -5.13 20.31
CA LEU A 200 17.52 -4.07 19.44
C LEU A 200 18.28 -3.04 20.27
N LEU A 201 17.76 -2.67 21.43
CA LEU A 201 18.42 -1.73 22.34
C LEU A 201 19.80 -2.23 22.78
N THR A 202 19.90 -3.52 23.14
CA THR A 202 21.17 -4.14 23.53
C THR A 202 22.16 -4.14 22.36
N GLN A 203 21.72 -4.50 21.14
CA GLN A 203 22.58 -4.49 19.95
C GLN A 203 23.10 -3.10 19.59
N ILE A 204 22.26 -2.07 19.73
CA ILE A 204 22.66 -0.68 19.49
C ILE A 204 23.71 -0.24 20.50
N LYS A 205 23.49 -0.50 21.79
CA LYS A 205 24.43 -0.13 22.86
C LYS A 205 25.75 -0.88 22.74
N ASP A 206 25.69 -2.21 22.59
CA ASP A 206 26.89 -3.05 22.45
C ASP A 206 27.72 -2.67 21.21
N GLY A 207 27.05 -2.37 20.09
CA GLY A 207 27.73 -1.95 18.87
C GLY A 207 28.36 -0.56 18.99
N PHE A 208 27.70 0.35 19.71
CA PHE A 208 28.22 1.69 20.00
C PHE A 208 29.41 1.64 20.97
N ASP A 209 29.32 0.86 22.05
CA ASP A 209 30.39 0.65 23.03
C ASP A 209 31.61 -0.06 22.40
N ALA A 210 31.39 -0.92 21.40
CA ALA A 210 32.44 -1.53 20.60
C ALA A 210 33.12 -0.56 19.63
N GLY A 211 32.65 0.69 19.50
CA GLY A 211 33.18 1.71 18.61
C GLY A 211 32.97 1.39 17.12
N LYS A 212 31.91 0.67 16.78
CA LYS A 212 31.57 0.35 15.38
C LYS A 212 30.75 1.47 14.75
N ASP A 213 30.93 1.67 13.46
CA ASP A 213 30.05 2.55 12.68
C ASP A 213 28.70 1.85 12.45
N LEU A 214 27.67 2.34 13.13
CA LEU A 214 26.32 1.78 13.04
C LEU A 214 25.43 2.65 12.15
N VAL A 215 24.66 2.01 11.29
CA VAL A 215 23.54 2.61 10.58
C VAL A 215 22.25 2.06 11.13
N VAL A 216 21.39 2.96 11.59
CA VAL A 216 20.04 2.62 12.08
C VAL A 216 19.02 2.92 11.00
N THR A 217 18.07 2.01 10.79
CA THR A 217 16.92 2.24 9.93
C THR A 217 15.75 2.71 10.79
N VAL A 218 15.28 3.92 10.51
CA VAL A 218 14.09 4.50 11.13
C VAL A 218 12.90 4.28 10.19
N MET A 219 11.82 3.75 10.74
CA MET A 219 10.55 3.60 10.05
C MET A 219 9.61 4.72 10.48
N SER A 220 9.01 5.41 9.51
CA SER A 220 8.03 6.48 9.71
C SER A 220 6.71 6.11 9.05
N ALA A 221 5.61 6.21 9.81
CA ALA A 221 4.26 5.99 9.30
C ALA A 221 3.22 6.77 10.12
N MET A 222 2.26 7.41 9.43
CA MET A 222 1.16 8.17 10.05
C MET A 222 1.56 9.27 11.06
N GLY A 223 2.83 9.69 11.07
CA GLY A 223 3.39 10.69 12.00
C GLY A 223 4.04 10.09 13.24
N GLU A 224 4.18 8.77 13.32
CA GLU A 224 4.98 8.06 14.33
C GLU A 224 6.27 7.55 13.69
N GLU A 225 7.39 7.62 14.42
CA GLU A 225 8.71 7.20 13.97
C GLU A 225 9.37 6.29 15.00
N GLN A 226 9.99 5.21 14.55
CA GLN A 226 10.68 4.26 15.42
C GLN A 226 11.85 3.60 14.71
N ILE A 227 12.94 3.36 15.45
CA ILE A 227 14.08 2.58 14.98
C ILE A 227 13.65 1.11 14.86
N CYS A 228 13.79 0.53 13.66
CA CYS A 228 13.31 -0.83 13.38
C CYS A 228 14.42 -1.82 13.04
N ALA A 229 15.60 -1.34 12.62
CA ALA A 229 16.71 -2.20 12.26
C ALA A 229 18.04 -1.47 12.50
N LEU A 230 19.09 -2.27 12.67
CA LEU A 230 20.47 -1.84 12.79
C LEU A 230 21.32 -2.61 11.78
N LYS A 231 22.28 -1.90 11.18
CA LYS A 231 23.23 -2.41 10.21
C LYS A 231 24.63 -1.92 10.56
N ASP A 232 25.52 -2.86 10.83
CA ASP A 232 26.94 -2.57 11.04
C ASP A 232 27.59 -2.23 9.70
N ILE A 233 28.17 -1.04 9.59
CA ILE A 233 29.12 -0.71 8.54
C ILE A 233 30.49 -1.09 9.13
N GLY A 234 30.95 -2.30 8.83
CA GLY A 234 32.31 -2.70 9.22
C GLY A 234 33.36 -1.67 8.74
N PRO A 235 34.54 -1.62 9.36
CA PRO A 235 35.58 -0.68 8.96
C PRO A 235 35.90 -0.87 7.48
N LYS A 236 35.87 0.23 6.72
CA LYS A 236 36.32 0.28 5.32
C LYS A 236 37.81 0.00 5.19
#